data_AF-A0A7R8X3S0-F1
#
_entry.id   AF-A0A7R8X3S0-F1
#
_cell.length_a   1.000
_cell.length_b   1.000
_cell.length_c   1.000
_cell.angle_alpha   90.00
_cell.angle_beta   90.00
_cell.angle_gamma   90.00
#
_symmetry.space_group_name_H-M   'P 1'
#
loop_
_entity.id
_entity.type
_entity.pdbx_description
1 polymer ?
#
loop_
_entity_poly.entity_id
_entity_poly.type
_entity_poly.pdbx_seq_one_letter_code
_entity_poly.pdbx_strand_id
1 'polypeptide(L)'
;MREKLQKVEDIRKNVRDAIVTITGNMTVLNPPVALEHPENQWRVDYLQIVASQPDFNYPPEFFEHCKILWEDGGVRACYERSNEYHLIDSAEYMFDVGGQRGERRKWIQCFNEVTAIIFVTACSSYNMVLREDPSQNRLKESIELFTSIWNNRYDTYRWLRTISTILFLNKQDILMEKVAARKSPIEDWFPDFASYHIPHDTKVEEGETPQFVRAKYFIRDEFLV
;
A
#
# COMPACT_ATOMS: atom_id res chain seq x y z
N MET A 1 -20.34 -6.52 -3.70
CA MET A 1 -20.54 -6.75 -2.24
C MET A 1 -19.56 -7.79 -1.69
N ARG A 2 -19.37 -8.94 -2.36
CA ARG A 2 -18.45 -10.01 -1.96
C ARG A 2 -16.95 -9.62 -2.01
N GLU A 3 -16.51 -8.87 -3.03
CA GLU A 3 -15.11 -8.39 -3.14
C GLU A 3 -14.70 -7.35 -2.07
N LYS A 4 -15.63 -6.52 -1.57
CA LYS A 4 -15.32 -5.55 -0.50
C LYS A 4 -15.12 -6.22 0.85
N LEU A 5 -15.94 -7.22 1.13
CA LEU A 5 -15.81 -8.04 2.33
C LEU A 5 -14.47 -8.77 2.29
N GLN A 6 -14.09 -9.30 1.12
CA GLN A 6 -12.78 -9.91 0.91
C GLN A 6 -11.63 -8.95 1.19
N LYS A 7 -11.62 -7.73 0.62
CA LYS A 7 -10.53 -6.75 0.86
C LYS A 7 -10.40 -6.33 2.33
N VAL A 8 -11.52 -6.18 3.06
CA VAL A 8 -11.48 -5.87 4.50
C VAL A 8 -10.93 -7.05 5.29
N GLU A 9 -11.29 -8.26 4.90
CA GLU A 9 -10.78 -9.49 5.49
C GLU A 9 -9.28 -9.65 5.23
N ASP A 10 -8.81 -9.33 4.02
CA ASP A 10 -7.39 -9.34 3.66
C ASP A 10 -6.58 -8.31 4.48
N ILE A 11 -7.11 -7.10 4.70
CA ILE A 11 -6.46 -6.09 5.55
C ILE A 11 -6.39 -6.58 7.01
N ARG A 12 -7.49 -7.11 7.56
CA ARG A 12 -7.51 -7.64 8.93
C ARG A 12 -6.54 -8.80 9.10
N LYS A 13 -6.47 -9.67 8.09
CA LYS A 13 -5.51 -10.75 8.00
C LYS A 13 -4.08 -10.22 7.99
N ASN A 14 -3.79 -9.19 7.19
CA ASN A 14 -2.45 -8.58 7.17
C ASN A 14 -2.06 -8.00 8.54
N VAL A 15 -2.99 -7.30 9.23
CA VAL A 15 -2.75 -6.77 10.59
C VAL A 15 -2.39 -7.90 11.55
N ARG A 16 -3.17 -8.99 11.54
CA ARG A 16 -2.91 -10.17 12.36
C ARG A 16 -1.57 -10.81 12.01
N ASP A 17 -1.35 -11.10 10.74
CA ASP A 17 -0.17 -11.82 10.27
C ASP A 17 1.10 -11.01 10.60
N ALA A 18 1.08 -9.67 10.49
CA ALA A 18 2.18 -8.81 10.94
C ALA A 18 2.46 -8.91 12.44
N ILE A 19 1.46 -8.69 13.31
CA ILE A 19 1.71 -8.65 14.76
C ILE A 19 2.06 -10.04 15.32
N VAL A 20 1.44 -11.11 14.79
CA VAL A 20 1.76 -12.50 15.16
C VAL A 20 3.18 -12.85 14.73
N THR A 21 3.60 -12.40 13.54
CA THR A 21 4.97 -12.63 13.06
C THR A 21 5.99 -11.90 13.93
N ILE A 22 5.77 -10.63 14.24
CA ILE A 22 6.71 -9.84 15.07
C ILE A 22 6.84 -10.47 16.46
N THR A 23 5.71 -10.72 17.13
CA THR A 23 5.72 -11.27 18.49
C THR A 23 6.24 -12.71 18.54
N GLY A 24 6.01 -13.51 17.50
CA GLY A 24 6.53 -14.87 17.40
C GLY A 24 8.04 -14.95 17.19
N ASN A 25 8.65 -13.92 16.58
CA ASN A 25 10.10 -13.89 16.34
C ASN A 25 10.91 -13.28 17.50
N MET A 26 10.26 -12.66 18.49
CA MET A 26 10.94 -12.04 19.63
C MET A 26 11.89 -13.01 20.36
N THR A 27 11.49 -14.27 20.53
CA THR A 27 12.30 -15.31 21.20
C THR A 27 13.25 -16.06 20.25
N VAL A 28 13.05 -15.93 18.94
CA VAL A 28 13.80 -16.66 17.90
C VAL A 28 15.01 -15.85 17.42
N LEU A 29 14.92 -14.51 17.46
CA LEU A 29 16.03 -13.61 17.16
C LEU A 29 17.27 -13.92 18.01
N ASN A 30 18.46 -13.62 17.47
CA ASN A 30 19.72 -13.78 18.19
C ASN A 30 20.49 -12.44 18.24
N PRO A 31 20.68 -11.80 19.41
CA PRO A 31 20.09 -12.17 20.70
C PRO A 31 18.56 -12.02 20.69
N PRO A 32 17.84 -12.75 21.55
CA PRO A 32 16.38 -12.61 21.65
C PRO A 32 15.99 -11.26 22.22
N VAL A 33 14.78 -10.82 21.91
CA VAL A 33 14.18 -9.57 22.37
C VAL A 33 13.09 -9.89 23.39
N ALA A 34 13.15 -9.28 24.57
CA ALA A 34 12.11 -9.39 25.58
C ALA A 34 11.09 -8.24 25.43
N LEU A 35 9.87 -8.45 25.92
CA LEU A 35 8.90 -7.36 26.09
C LEU A 35 9.47 -6.31 27.05
N GLU A 36 9.23 -5.03 26.74
CA GLU A 36 9.56 -3.95 27.67
C GLU A 36 8.68 -4.00 28.92
N HIS A 37 7.41 -4.34 28.73
CA HIS A 37 6.41 -4.50 29.79
C HIS A 37 6.02 -5.99 29.91
N PRO A 38 6.56 -6.75 30.89
CA PRO A 38 6.27 -8.18 31.04
C PRO A 38 4.77 -8.49 31.22
N GLU A 39 3.98 -7.55 31.73
CA GLU A 39 2.53 -7.63 31.83
C GLU A 39 1.82 -7.69 30.46
N ASN A 40 2.51 -7.44 29.36
CA ASN A 40 2.00 -7.63 28.01
C ASN A 40 2.08 -9.08 27.54
N GLN A 41 2.70 -9.99 28.30
CA GLN A 41 2.87 -11.39 27.88
C GLN A 41 1.54 -12.07 27.55
N TRP A 42 0.49 -11.87 28.37
CA TRP A 42 -0.81 -12.47 28.09
C TRP A 42 -1.45 -11.97 26.78
N ARG A 43 -1.08 -10.76 26.31
CA ARG A 43 -1.51 -10.24 25.00
C ARG A 43 -0.77 -10.93 23.88
N VAL A 44 0.52 -11.21 24.06
CA VAL A 44 1.29 -12.06 23.13
C VAL A 44 0.69 -13.45 23.06
N ASP A 45 0.38 -14.06 24.20
CA ASP A 45 -0.22 -15.38 24.28
C ASP A 45 -1.60 -15.40 23.59
N TYR A 46 -2.42 -14.36 23.78
CA TYR A 46 -3.68 -14.19 23.05
C TYR A 46 -3.45 -14.15 21.52
N LEU A 47 -2.47 -13.39 21.03
CA LEU A 47 -2.20 -13.32 19.59
C LEU A 47 -1.71 -14.65 19.03
N GLN A 48 -0.82 -15.33 19.75
CA GLN A 48 -0.19 -16.58 19.30
C GLN A 48 -1.14 -17.79 19.38
N ILE A 49 -2.08 -17.80 20.34
CA ILE A 49 -2.95 -18.95 20.59
C ILE A 49 -4.37 -18.74 20.03
N VAL A 50 -4.93 -17.55 20.24
CA VAL A 50 -6.33 -17.23 19.89
C VAL A 50 -6.41 -16.57 18.52
N ALA A 51 -5.65 -15.50 18.28
CA ALA A 51 -5.76 -14.75 17.03
C ALA A 51 -5.23 -15.53 15.82
N SER A 52 -4.28 -16.44 16.01
CA SER A 52 -3.67 -17.28 14.97
C SER A 52 -4.59 -18.37 14.40
N GLN A 53 -5.78 -18.58 14.98
CA GLN A 53 -6.72 -19.60 14.52
C GLN A 53 -7.32 -19.25 13.14
N PRO A 54 -7.64 -20.26 12.31
CA PRO A 54 -8.11 -20.06 10.93
C PRO A 54 -9.48 -19.38 10.82
N ASP A 55 -10.34 -19.55 11.83
CA ASP A 55 -11.71 -19.01 11.91
C ASP A 55 -11.81 -17.73 12.75
N PHE A 56 -10.68 -17.07 12.99
CA PHE A 56 -10.64 -15.86 13.80
C PHE A 56 -11.47 -14.72 13.21
N ASN A 57 -12.37 -14.15 14.02
CA ASN A 57 -13.40 -13.20 13.58
C ASN A 57 -13.03 -11.72 13.84
N TYR A 58 -11.81 -11.43 14.29
CA TYR A 58 -11.28 -10.08 14.55
C TYR A 58 -12.16 -9.23 15.48
N PRO A 59 -12.36 -9.67 16.73
CA PRO A 59 -13.19 -8.95 17.68
C PRO A 59 -12.48 -7.68 18.18
N PRO A 60 -13.19 -6.67 18.75
CA PRO A 60 -12.58 -5.39 19.12
C PRO A 60 -11.36 -5.50 20.06
N GLU A 61 -11.35 -6.48 20.96
CA GLU A 61 -10.25 -6.76 21.89
C GLU A 61 -8.94 -7.11 21.17
N PHE A 62 -9.01 -7.75 20.00
CA PHE A 62 -7.83 -8.05 19.18
C PHE A 62 -7.07 -6.77 18.83
N PHE A 63 -7.79 -5.76 18.33
CA PHE A 63 -7.19 -4.50 17.93
C PHE A 63 -6.62 -3.72 19.11
N GLU A 64 -7.23 -3.84 20.30
CA GLU A 64 -6.69 -3.25 21.52
C GLU A 64 -5.40 -3.95 21.96
N HIS A 65 -5.31 -5.27 21.83
CA HIS A 65 -4.06 -6.01 22.08
C HIS A 65 -2.95 -5.61 21.10
N CYS A 66 -3.25 -5.55 19.79
CA CYS A 66 -2.29 -5.11 18.77
C CYS A 66 -1.75 -3.72 19.09
N LYS A 67 -2.62 -2.79 19.47
CA LYS A 67 -2.24 -1.41 19.77
C LYS A 67 -1.34 -1.31 21.00
N ILE A 68 -1.69 -2.01 22.08
CA ILE A 68 -0.87 -2.00 23.30
C ILE A 68 0.50 -2.63 23.03
N LEU A 69 0.54 -3.73 22.28
CA LEU A 69 1.80 -4.38 21.93
C LEU A 69 2.63 -3.55 20.96
N TRP A 70 2.03 -2.81 20.04
CA TRP A 70 2.77 -1.93 19.14
C TRP A 70 3.45 -0.76 19.86
N GLU A 71 2.86 -0.31 20.97
CA GLU A 71 3.44 0.72 21.85
C GLU A 71 4.55 0.14 22.78
N ASP A 72 4.75 -1.19 22.83
CA ASP A 72 5.79 -1.84 23.65
C ASP A 72 7.18 -1.72 23.02
N GLY A 73 8.16 -1.19 23.77
CA GLY A 73 9.52 -1.01 23.27
C GLY A 73 10.20 -2.29 22.79
N GLY A 74 9.91 -3.44 23.41
CA GLY A 74 10.43 -4.74 23.01
C GLY A 74 9.86 -5.21 21.67
N VAL A 75 8.57 -5.00 21.45
CA VAL A 75 7.93 -5.32 20.16
C VAL A 75 8.47 -4.42 19.05
N ARG A 76 8.65 -3.11 19.32
CA ARG A 76 9.27 -2.17 18.38
C ARG A 76 10.72 -2.54 18.04
N ALA A 77 11.52 -2.93 19.04
CA ALA A 77 12.88 -3.39 18.81
C ALA A 77 12.94 -4.70 17.98
N CYS A 78 11.97 -5.59 18.15
CA CYS A 78 11.83 -6.78 17.29
C CYS A 78 11.47 -6.39 15.85
N TYR A 79 10.53 -5.44 15.68
CA TYR A 79 10.13 -4.91 14.37
C TYR A 79 11.30 -4.25 13.62
N GLU A 80 12.13 -3.45 14.28
CA GLU A 80 13.32 -2.82 13.67
C GLU A 80 14.32 -3.84 13.10
N ARG A 81 14.27 -5.09 13.59
CA ARG A 81 15.05 -6.23 13.13
C ARG A 81 14.29 -7.14 12.15
N SER A 82 13.21 -6.65 11.54
CA SER A 82 12.38 -7.45 10.63
C SER A 82 13.10 -7.93 9.38
N ASN A 83 14.28 -7.40 9.06
CA ASN A 83 15.14 -7.91 7.99
C ASN A 83 15.75 -9.30 8.32
N GLU A 84 15.67 -9.76 9.57
CA GLU A 84 16.16 -11.08 10.01
C GLU A 84 15.09 -12.19 9.90
N TYR A 85 13.85 -11.84 9.57
CA TYR A 85 12.74 -12.78 9.38
C TYR A 85 11.79 -12.29 8.25
N HIS A 86 10.77 -13.07 7.93
CA HIS A 86 9.83 -12.69 6.87
C HIS A 86 8.66 -11.89 7.45
N LEU A 87 8.70 -10.56 7.33
CA LEU A 87 7.61 -9.66 7.67
C LEU A 87 7.03 -9.00 6.41
N ILE A 88 5.73 -8.71 6.41
CA ILE A 88 5.10 -7.96 5.31
C ILE A 88 5.51 -6.48 5.33
N ASP A 89 5.78 -5.92 4.16
CA ASP A 89 6.28 -4.54 4.01
C ASP A 89 5.31 -3.47 4.56
N SER A 90 4.01 -3.77 4.64
CA SER A 90 2.98 -2.86 5.13
C SER A 90 2.80 -2.84 6.65
N ALA A 91 3.59 -3.62 7.41
CA ALA A 91 3.42 -3.80 8.85
C ALA A 91 3.34 -2.47 9.63
N GLU A 92 4.29 -1.56 9.45
CA GLU A 92 4.33 -0.30 10.20
C GLU A 92 3.15 0.62 9.89
N TYR A 93 2.79 0.75 8.61
CA TYR A 93 1.68 1.58 8.18
C TYR A 93 0.34 1.16 8.80
N MET A 94 0.17 -0.13 9.11
CA MET A 94 -1.05 -0.63 9.72
C MET A 94 -1.21 -0.26 11.19
N PHE A 95 -0.11 -0.05 11.93
CA PHE A 95 -0.18 0.17 13.38
C PHE A 95 0.07 1.63 13.79
N ASP A 96 0.87 2.39 13.04
CA ASP A 96 1.21 3.78 13.39
C ASP A 96 0.03 4.75 13.24
N VAL A 97 -0.88 4.47 12.30
CA VAL A 97 -2.17 5.19 12.19
C VAL A 97 -3.08 5.02 13.43
N GLY A 98 -2.81 4.07 14.34
CA GLY A 98 -3.66 3.73 15.49
C GLY A 98 -3.24 4.29 16.85
N GLY A 99 -1.99 4.76 16.97
CA GLY A 99 -1.41 5.19 18.25
C GLY A 99 -1.89 6.56 18.73
N GLN A 100 -2.20 7.49 17.83
CA GLN A 100 -2.53 8.87 18.20
C GLN A 100 -3.90 8.96 18.90
N ARG A 101 -3.90 9.46 20.15
CA ARG A 101 -5.08 9.54 21.03
C ARG A 101 -6.25 10.38 20.45
N GLY A 102 -5.97 11.27 19.49
CA GLY A 102 -6.98 12.02 18.71
C GLY A 102 -7.50 11.29 17.45
N GLU A 103 -6.81 10.25 16.97
CA GLU A 103 -7.12 9.48 15.76
C GLU A 103 -7.87 8.16 16.09
N ARG A 104 -7.98 7.77 17.37
CA ARG A 104 -8.67 6.53 17.80
C ARG A 104 -10.18 6.54 17.51
N ARG A 105 -10.82 7.72 17.41
CA ARG A 105 -12.21 7.84 16.89
C ARG A 105 -12.30 7.74 15.37
N LYS A 106 -11.18 7.96 14.67
CA LYS A 106 -11.10 7.93 13.22
C LYS A 106 -10.95 6.54 12.64
N TRP A 107 -10.53 5.51 13.37
CA TRP A 107 -10.46 4.15 12.82
C TRP A 107 -11.84 3.56 12.44
N ILE A 108 -12.86 3.88 13.23
CA ILE A 108 -14.27 3.57 12.92
C ILE A 108 -14.89 4.60 11.95
N GLN A 109 -14.36 5.84 11.89
CA GLN A 109 -14.77 6.88 10.93
C GLN A 109 -13.97 6.89 9.60
N CYS A 110 -12.92 6.11 9.42
CA CYS A 110 -12.27 5.89 8.12
C CYS A 110 -13.22 5.14 7.16
N PHE A 111 -14.28 4.55 7.71
CA PHE A 111 -15.41 3.99 6.98
C PHE A 111 -16.67 4.89 7.01
N ASN A 112 -16.57 6.13 7.51
CA ASN A 112 -17.57 7.16 7.32
C ASN A 112 -16.90 8.55 7.23
N GLU A 113 -16.76 9.05 5.99
CA GLU A 113 -16.13 10.33 5.58
C GLU A 113 -14.60 10.31 5.40
N VAL A 114 -14.11 9.47 4.48
CA VAL A 114 -12.76 9.63 3.90
C VAL A 114 -12.65 11.01 3.24
N THR A 115 -11.62 11.79 3.56
CA THR A 115 -11.41 13.14 2.97
C THR A 115 -10.84 13.08 1.55
N ALA A 116 -9.85 12.20 1.33
CA ALA A 116 -9.28 11.95 0.02
C ALA A 116 -8.68 10.53 -0.08
N ILE A 117 -8.67 9.96 -1.29
CA ILE A 117 -7.91 8.75 -1.64
C ILE A 117 -6.56 9.19 -2.18
N ILE A 118 -5.47 8.65 -1.64
CA ILE A 118 -4.14 8.81 -2.24
C ILE A 118 -3.82 7.52 -2.99
N PHE A 119 -3.69 7.62 -4.31
CA PHE A 119 -3.28 6.50 -5.16
C PHE A 119 -1.85 6.73 -5.65
N VAL A 120 -0.97 5.75 -5.47
CA VAL A 120 0.45 5.87 -5.84
C VAL A 120 0.76 4.82 -6.90
N THR A 121 1.35 5.23 -8.02
CA THR A 121 1.79 4.33 -9.08
C THR A 121 3.26 4.55 -9.42
N ALA A 122 3.97 3.48 -9.78
CA ALA A 122 5.38 3.55 -10.19
C ALA A 122 5.48 3.66 -11.72
N CYS A 123 5.50 4.88 -12.25
CA CYS A 123 5.49 5.16 -13.70
C CYS A 123 6.67 4.52 -14.44
N SER A 124 7.82 4.40 -13.76
CA SER A 124 9.01 3.74 -14.29
C SER A 124 8.83 2.24 -14.57
N SER A 125 7.72 1.63 -14.16
CA SER A 125 7.47 0.20 -14.31
C SER A 125 6.75 -0.17 -15.61
N TYR A 126 6.65 0.77 -16.57
CA TYR A 126 6.01 0.56 -17.87
C TYR A 126 6.57 -0.63 -18.65
N ASN A 127 7.81 -1.04 -18.39
CA ASN A 127 8.49 -2.17 -19.02
C ASN A 127 8.78 -3.35 -18.07
N MET A 128 8.01 -3.47 -16.98
CA MET A 128 8.19 -4.51 -15.97
C MET A 128 6.90 -5.32 -15.80
N VAL A 129 7.06 -6.59 -15.41
CA VAL A 129 5.96 -7.49 -15.07
C VAL A 129 5.83 -7.70 -13.56
N LEU A 130 4.67 -8.11 -13.07
CA LEU A 130 4.45 -8.40 -11.65
C LEU A 130 5.35 -9.56 -11.19
N ARG A 131 5.60 -9.65 -9.88
CA ARG A 131 6.44 -10.72 -9.31
C ARG A 131 5.65 -12.03 -9.23
N GLU A 132 4.37 -11.90 -8.89
CA GLU A 132 3.37 -12.94 -8.74
C GLU A 132 2.80 -13.42 -10.07
N ASP A 133 2.72 -12.54 -11.07
CA ASP A 133 2.25 -12.87 -12.41
C ASP A 133 3.16 -12.25 -13.50
N PRO A 134 4.11 -13.04 -14.05
CA PRO A 134 4.99 -12.59 -15.12
C PRO A 134 4.30 -12.26 -16.44
N SER A 135 3.02 -12.59 -16.61
CA SER A 135 2.24 -12.25 -17.81
C SER A 135 1.62 -10.85 -17.75
N GLN A 136 1.54 -10.25 -16.56
CA GLN A 136 0.92 -8.96 -16.35
C GLN A 136 1.95 -7.83 -16.23
N ASN A 137 1.75 -6.77 -17.01
CA ASN A 137 2.56 -5.55 -16.92
C ASN A 137 2.18 -4.72 -15.69
N ARG A 138 3.18 -4.25 -14.93
CA ARG A 138 2.95 -3.53 -13.67
C ARG A 138 2.17 -2.22 -13.83
N LEU A 139 2.48 -1.45 -14.87
CA LEU A 139 1.82 -0.16 -15.07
C LEU A 139 0.39 -0.36 -15.58
N LYS A 140 0.15 -1.34 -16.47
CA LYS A 140 -1.20 -1.70 -16.91
C LYS A 140 -2.08 -2.16 -15.75
N GLU A 141 -1.59 -3.05 -14.91
CA GLU A 141 -2.31 -3.48 -13.70
C GLU A 141 -2.64 -2.28 -12.79
N SER A 142 -1.70 -1.35 -12.62
CA SER A 142 -1.93 -0.14 -11.84
C SER A 142 -3.01 0.76 -12.45
N ILE A 143 -3.06 0.90 -13.77
CA ILE A 143 -4.09 1.65 -14.50
C ILE A 143 -5.45 0.95 -14.31
N GLU A 144 -5.51 -0.36 -14.54
CA GLU A 144 -6.72 -1.17 -14.38
C GLU A 144 -7.28 -1.09 -12.96
N LEU A 145 -6.41 -1.18 -11.94
CA LEU A 145 -6.79 -1.01 -10.55
C LEU A 145 -7.36 0.38 -10.28
N PHE A 146 -6.72 1.45 -10.77
CA PHE A 146 -7.22 2.81 -10.62
C PHE A 146 -8.58 3.00 -11.30
N THR A 147 -8.70 2.56 -12.54
CA THR A 147 -9.93 2.60 -13.33
C THR A 147 -11.05 1.82 -12.64
N SER A 148 -10.73 0.68 -12.01
CA SER A 148 -11.70 -0.07 -11.22
C SER A 148 -12.18 0.74 -10.01
N ILE A 149 -11.30 1.44 -9.30
CA ILE A 149 -11.65 2.27 -8.14
C ILE A 149 -12.51 3.46 -8.60
N TRP A 150 -12.11 4.11 -9.70
CA TRP A 150 -12.81 5.26 -10.27
C TRP A 150 -14.18 4.88 -10.82
N ASN A 151 -14.31 3.87 -11.68
CA ASN A 151 -15.59 3.51 -12.29
C ASN A 151 -16.58 2.98 -11.25
N ASN A 152 -16.10 2.21 -10.28
CA ASN A 152 -16.96 1.73 -9.22
C ASN A 152 -17.39 2.84 -8.22
N ARG A 153 -16.86 4.06 -8.32
CA ARG A 153 -17.24 5.20 -7.46
C ARG A 153 -18.72 5.58 -7.59
N TYR A 154 -19.32 5.33 -8.76
CA TYR A 154 -20.70 5.76 -9.03
C TYR A 154 -21.76 4.72 -8.67
N ASP A 155 -21.42 3.43 -8.80
CA ASP A 155 -22.36 2.32 -8.60
C ASP A 155 -22.07 1.58 -7.28
N THR A 156 -20.95 0.84 -7.23
CA THR A 156 -20.59 -0.03 -6.11
C THR A 156 -20.18 0.73 -4.84
N TYR A 157 -19.51 1.87 -4.94
CA TYR A 157 -18.99 2.66 -3.81
C TYR A 157 -19.57 4.09 -3.80
N ARG A 158 -20.89 4.24 -3.67
CA ARG A 158 -21.61 5.53 -3.68
C ARG A 158 -21.02 6.63 -2.77
N TRP A 159 -20.42 6.26 -1.65
CA TRP A 159 -19.70 7.17 -0.73
C TRP A 159 -18.39 7.78 -1.30
N LEU A 160 -17.77 7.19 -2.33
CA LEU A 160 -16.58 7.74 -3.00
C LEU A 160 -16.91 8.90 -3.96
N ARG A 161 -18.20 9.18 -4.20
CA ARG A 161 -18.64 10.26 -5.10
C ARG A 161 -18.16 11.64 -4.68
N THR A 162 -17.97 11.85 -3.38
CA THR A 162 -17.57 13.14 -2.80
C THR A 162 -16.11 13.15 -2.35
N ILE A 163 -15.40 12.04 -2.54
CA ILE A 163 -14.04 11.86 -2.02
C ILE A 163 -13.06 12.22 -3.14
N SER A 164 -12.17 13.18 -2.86
CA SER A 164 -11.15 13.59 -3.82
C SER A 164 -10.12 12.48 -4.00
N THR A 165 -9.71 12.18 -5.23
CA THR A 165 -8.60 11.25 -5.48
C THR A 165 -7.37 12.04 -5.88
N ILE A 166 -6.28 11.86 -5.13
CA ILE A 166 -4.96 12.39 -5.41
C ILE A 166 -4.13 11.27 -6.02
N LEU A 167 -3.72 11.43 -7.28
CA LEU A 167 -2.86 10.49 -7.99
C LEU A 167 -1.40 10.94 -7.91
N PHE A 168 -0.54 10.14 -7.29
CA PHE A 168 0.90 10.29 -7.34
C PHE A 168 1.51 9.40 -8.41
N LEU A 169 2.01 10.05 -9.46
CA LEU A 169 2.85 9.46 -10.48
C LEU A 169 4.29 9.36 -9.97
N ASN A 170 4.61 8.29 -9.23
CA ASN A 170 5.88 8.12 -8.52
C ASN A 170 6.99 7.56 -9.43
N LYS A 171 8.25 7.70 -8.96
CA LYS A 171 9.48 7.27 -9.66
C LYS A 171 9.72 8.01 -10.99
N GLN A 172 9.48 9.32 -10.99
CA GLN A 172 9.70 10.22 -12.14
C GLN A 172 11.17 10.28 -12.54
N ASP A 173 12.07 10.26 -11.56
CA ASP A 173 13.52 10.15 -11.70
C ASP A 173 13.91 8.91 -12.55
N ILE A 174 13.43 7.73 -12.17
CA ILE A 174 13.74 6.49 -12.89
C ILE A 174 13.07 6.46 -14.27
N LEU A 175 11.87 7.03 -14.40
CA LEU A 175 11.22 7.18 -15.70
C LEU A 175 12.06 8.06 -16.64
N MET A 176 12.57 9.19 -16.14
CA MET A 176 13.43 10.11 -16.90
C MET A 176 14.69 9.40 -17.39
N GLU A 177 15.38 8.66 -16.51
CA GLU A 177 16.57 7.89 -16.86
C GLU A 177 16.27 6.83 -17.95
N LYS A 178 15.18 6.09 -17.80
CA LYS A 178 14.79 5.04 -18.76
C LYS A 178 14.44 5.60 -20.13
N VAL A 179 13.70 6.71 -20.17
CA VAL A 179 13.32 7.40 -21.41
C VAL A 179 14.57 7.97 -22.10
N ALA A 180 15.48 8.57 -21.34
CA ALA A 180 16.75 9.08 -21.86
C ALA A 180 17.63 7.96 -22.43
N ALA A 181 17.67 6.79 -21.78
CA ALA A 181 18.47 5.65 -22.19
C ALA A 181 17.98 5.00 -23.50
N ARG A 182 16.70 5.15 -23.86
CA ARG A 182 16.06 4.59 -25.07
C ARG A 182 16.25 3.08 -25.27
N LYS A 183 16.56 2.33 -24.20
CA LYS A 183 16.77 0.87 -24.25
C LYS A 183 15.48 0.07 -24.31
N SER A 184 14.39 0.67 -23.80
CA SER A 184 13.06 0.08 -23.78
C SER A 184 12.07 1.18 -24.13
N PRO A 185 11.77 1.38 -25.43
CA PRO A 185 10.72 2.29 -25.88
C PRO A 185 9.39 2.02 -25.16
N ILE A 186 8.59 3.07 -24.94
CA ILE A 186 7.30 2.95 -24.24
C ILE A 186 6.27 2.31 -25.17
N GLU A 187 6.34 2.62 -26.47
CA GLU A 187 5.49 2.11 -27.54
C GLU A 187 5.52 0.58 -27.70
N ASP A 188 6.59 -0.09 -27.27
CA ASP A 188 6.66 -1.55 -27.24
C ASP A 188 5.68 -2.16 -26.22
N TRP A 189 5.29 -1.39 -25.21
CA TRP A 189 4.42 -1.82 -24.11
C TRP A 189 3.05 -1.14 -24.19
N PHE A 190 3.02 0.10 -24.66
CA PHE A 190 1.85 0.96 -24.81
C PHE A 190 1.83 1.54 -26.24
N PRO A 191 1.31 0.80 -27.24
CA PRO A 191 1.38 1.18 -28.65
C PRO A 191 0.82 2.58 -28.95
N ASP A 192 -0.20 3.02 -28.21
CA ASP A 192 -0.83 4.34 -28.36
C ASP A 192 0.14 5.50 -28.03
N PHE A 193 1.23 5.22 -27.30
CA PHE A 193 2.30 6.19 -27.11
C PHE A 193 2.94 6.63 -28.43
N ALA A 194 2.91 5.83 -29.50
CA ALA A 194 3.50 6.21 -30.78
C ALA A 194 2.81 7.43 -31.41
N SER A 195 1.49 7.52 -31.29
CA SER A 195 0.67 8.63 -31.81
C SER A 195 0.37 9.71 -30.78
N TYR A 196 0.81 9.54 -29.53
CA TYR A 196 0.54 10.49 -28.47
C TYR A 196 1.25 11.84 -28.67
N HIS A 197 0.53 12.93 -28.42
CA HIS A 197 1.06 14.30 -28.45
C HIS A 197 0.71 15.01 -27.14
N ILE A 198 1.67 15.75 -26.58
CA ILE A 198 1.44 16.53 -25.37
C ILE A 198 0.44 17.68 -25.64
N PRO A 199 -0.44 18.01 -24.67
CA PRO A 199 -1.30 19.18 -24.75
C PRO A 199 -0.50 20.48 -24.97
N HIS A 200 -1.06 21.42 -25.73
CA HIS A 200 -0.39 22.69 -26.06
C HIS A 200 -0.07 23.58 -24.84
N ASP A 201 -0.77 23.40 -23.73
CA ASP A 201 -0.63 24.14 -22.47
C ASP A 201 0.27 23.43 -21.44
N THR A 202 0.99 22.39 -21.88
CA THR A 202 1.91 21.62 -21.03
C THR A 202 3.02 22.51 -20.48
N LYS A 203 3.08 22.63 -19.15
CA LYS A 203 4.20 23.27 -18.44
C LYS A 203 5.38 22.30 -18.40
N VAL A 204 6.52 22.74 -18.92
CA VAL A 204 7.79 22.02 -18.86
C VAL A 204 8.59 22.59 -17.71
N GLU A 205 9.02 21.74 -16.78
CA GLU A 205 9.88 22.15 -15.68
C GLU A 205 11.34 22.22 -16.11
N GLU A 206 12.14 23.03 -15.41
CA GLU A 206 13.57 23.17 -15.71
C GLU A 206 14.30 21.83 -15.53
N GLY A 207 15.04 21.40 -16.56
CA GLY A 207 15.74 20.11 -16.58
C GLY A 207 14.95 18.94 -17.18
N GLU A 208 13.67 19.11 -17.51
CA GLU A 208 12.88 18.06 -18.18
C GLU A 208 13.16 18.00 -19.70
N THR A 209 13.44 16.79 -20.21
CA THR A 209 13.58 16.59 -21.66
C THR A 209 12.21 16.47 -22.35
N PRO A 210 12.05 16.89 -23.62
CA PRO A 210 10.77 16.76 -24.33
C PRO A 210 10.23 15.33 -24.37
N GLN A 211 11.11 14.33 -24.46
CA GLN A 211 10.73 12.92 -24.45
C GLN A 211 10.22 12.48 -23.08
N PHE A 212 10.84 12.94 -22.00
CA PHE A 212 10.38 12.67 -20.64
C PHE A 212 9.03 13.34 -20.37
N VAL A 213 8.86 14.61 -20.74
CA VAL A 213 7.57 15.31 -20.59
C VAL A 213 6.47 14.56 -21.33
N ARG A 214 6.74 14.12 -22.57
CA ARG A 214 5.80 13.31 -23.35
C ARG A 214 5.44 12.00 -22.66
N ALA A 215 6.41 11.28 -22.10
CA ALA A 215 6.18 10.05 -21.35
C ALA A 215 5.36 10.27 -20.06
N LYS A 216 5.74 11.28 -19.27
CA LYS A 216 5.06 11.67 -18.02
C LYS A 216 3.59 11.99 -18.27
N TYR A 217 3.31 12.77 -19.31
CA TYR A 217 1.96 13.18 -19.67
C TYR A 217 1.15 12.06 -20.31
N PHE A 218 1.76 11.23 -21.15
CA PHE A 218 1.10 10.01 -21.65
C PHE A 218 0.62 9.13 -20.48
N ILE A 219 1.53 8.78 -19.56
CA ILE A 219 1.19 7.93 -18.43
C ILE A 219 0.11 8.59 -17.56
N ARG A 220 0.19 9.90 -17.32
CA ARG A 220 -0.86 10.64 -16.62
C ARG A 220 -2.21 10.44 -17.31
N ASP A 221 -2.26 10.63 -18.62
CA ASP A 221 -3.50 10.61 -19.38
C ASP A 221 -4.14 9.21 -19.40
N GLU A 222 -3.35 8.14 -19.36
CA GLU A 222 -3.85 6.76 -19.20
C GLU A 222 -4.67 6.56 -17.91
N PHE A 223 -4.42 7.33 -16.85
CA PHE A 223 -5.21 7.30 -15.61
C PHE A 223 -6.44 8.23 -15.64
N LEU A 224 -6.56 9.10 -16.65
CA LEU A 224 -7.63 10.09 -16.76
C LEU A 224 -8.72 9.70 -17.78
N VAL A 225 -8.58 8.54 -18.43
CA VAL A 225 -9.57 7.98 -19.37
C VAL A 225 -10.76 7.35 -18.65
#